data_AF-A0A444YSM6-F1
#
_entry.id   AF-A0A444YSM6-F1
#
_cell.length_a   1.000
_cell.length_b   1.000
_cell.length_c   1.000
_cell.angle_alpha   90.00
_cell.angle_beta   90.00
_cell.angle_gamma   90.00
#
_symmetry.space_group_name_H-M   'P 1'
#
loop_
_entity.id
_entity.type
_entity.pdbx_description
1 polymer ?
#
loop_
_entity_poly.entity_id
_entity_poly.type
_entity_poly.pdbx_seq_one_letter_code
_entity_poly.pdbx_strand_id
1 'polypeptide(L)'
;MECYGGMGKANGLSPDESENELCLSNNDVVDENDLRKVELLSDEDGREYGYVTGLTAEGIMKKVFRSEEHAYEFYGRLGKCNGFGVHKGDYAKDEDGSVVRRRFLCNRAGLRDGKHYNRLDRKRCHRPETRTNCQALMSVYLDKGSSVWKVRKVILEHNHELIPTGMVHMI
;
A
#
# COMPACT_ATOMS: atom_id res chain seq x y z
N MET A 1 -39.45 55.31 -9.63
CA MET A 1 -40.81 54.86 -9.26
C MET A 1 -40.77 54.41 -7.83
N GLU A 2 -41.65 55.00 -7.02
CA GLU A 2 -41.83 54.80 -5.57
C GLU A 2 -42.47 53.40 -5.28
N CYS A 3 -42.74 52.91 -4.05
CA CYS A 3 -43.09 53.57 -2.77
C CYS A 3 -42.68 52.81 -1.48
N TYR A 4 -42.37 53.62 -0.46
CA TYR A 4 -42.65 53.56 0.99
C TYR A 4 -43.35 52.37 1.68
N GLY A 5 -42.88 52.11 2.92
CA GLY A 5 -43.65 51.57 4.08
C GLY A 5 -42.77 50.73 5.04
N GLY A 6 -42.79 50.84 6.38
CA GLY A 6 -43.48 51.76 7.29
C GLY A 6 -43.24 51.39 8.77
N MET A 7 -42.62 52.31 9.52
CA MET A 7 -42.15 52.30 10.95
C MET A 7 -42.98 51.62 12.07
N GLY A 8 -42.27 51.18 13.14
CA GLY A 8 -42.72 51.23 14.55
C GLY A 8 -42.53 49.92 15.36
N LYS A 9 -42.11 49.89 16.64
CA LYS A 9 -41.64 50.92 17.60
C LYS A 9 -40.60 50.34 18.59
N ALA A 10 -39.87 51.21 19.29
CA ALA A 10 -38.86 50.87 20.29
C ALA A 10 -39.41 50.76 21.73
N ASN A 11 -38.60 50.17 22.62
CA ASN A 11 -38.38 50.41 24.07
C ASN A 11 -37.64 49.15 24.60
N GLY A 12 -36.43 49.14 25.15
CA GLY A 12 -35.59 50.23 25.67
C GLY A 12 -35.54 50.17 27.20
N LEU A 13 -34.52 49.49 27.77
CA LEU A 13 -34.08 49.59 29.18
C LEU A 13 -32.75 48.83 29.41
N SER A 14 -31.80 49.49 30.06
CA SER A 14 -30.49 49.06 30.56
C SER A 14 -29.96 50.16 31.52
N PRO A 15 -28.79 50.07 32.17
CA PRO A 15 -28.06 48.91 32.74
C PRO A 15 -27.57 49.12 34.21
N ASP A 16 -27.24 48.03 34.92
CA ASP A 16 -26.22 47.92 35.98
C ASP A 16 -25.84 46.42 36.14
N GLU A 17 -24.58 45.97 36.06
CA GLU A 17 -23.43 46.16 36.99
C GLU A 17 -23.79 45.67 38.41
N SER A 18 -23.17 44.68 39.08
CA SER A 18 -22.04 43.77 38.83
C SER A 18 -22.18 42.54 39.80
N GLU A 19 -21.32 41.52 39.98
CA GLU A 19 -19.95 41.19 39.57
C GLU A 19 -19.77 39.68 39.20
N ASN A 20 -18.73 39.38 38.42
CA ASN A 20 -17.72 38.31 38.60
C ASN A 20 -18.10 36.88 39.07
N GLU A 21 -18.20 35.93 38.12
CA GLU A 21 -17.41 34.68 38.16
C GLU A 21 -16.92 34.32 36.74
N LEU A 22 -15.82 33.57 36.65
CA LEU A 22 -14.99 33.45 35.44
C LEU A 22 -14.82 32.01 34.96
N CYS A 23 -15.23 31.69 33.73
CA CYS A 23 -14.68 30.56 32.98
C CYS A 23 -14.77 30.72 31.44
N LEU A 24 -13.67 31.26 30.90
CA LEU A 24 -12.95 30.82 29.70
C LEU A 24 -13.69 29.96 28.64
N SER A 25 -13.61 30.43 27.39
CA SER A 25 -13.84 29.64 26.19
C SER A 25 -12.80 28.52 26.00
N ASN A 26 -13.27 27.28 25.88
CA ASN A 26 -12.56 26.18 25.22
C ASN A 26 -13.42 25.79 24.00
N ASN A 27 -12.94 25.62 22.75
CA ASN A 27 -11.60 25.28 22.26
C ASN A 27 -11.03 23.97 22.84
N ASP A 28 -11.91 22.99 23.03
CA ASP A 28 -11.53 21.64 23.42
C ASP A 28 -10.96 20.84 22.24
N VAL A 29 -9.65 20.99 22.07
CA VAL A 29 -8.69 19.88 22.00
C VAL A 29 -9.12 18.67 21.14
N VAL A 30 -8.60 18.61 19.91
CA VAL A 30 -8.34 17.30 19.29
C VAL A 30 -7.28 16.58 20.12
N ASP A 31 -7.61 15.37 20.59
CA ASP A 31 -6.78 14.59 21.51
C ASP A 31 -5.35 14.40 20.97
N GLU A 32 -4.34 14.80 21.77
CA GLU A 32 -2.93 14.67 21.42
C GLU A 32 -2.51 13.21 21.17
N ASN A 33 -3.32 12.26 21.64
CA ASN A 33 -3.14 10.83 21.42
C ASN A 33 -3.36 10.41 19.95
N ASP A 34 -4.13 11.15 19.15
CA ASP A 34 -4.43 10.78 17.76
C ASP A 34 -3.30 11.17 16.78
N LEU A 35 -2.46 12.16 17.14
CA LEU A 35 -1.19 12.41 16.42
C LEU A 35 -0.06 11.45 16.84
N ARG A 36 -0.09 10.92 18.08
CA ARG A 36 0.92 9.94 18.56
C ARG A 36 0.70 8.54 17.99
N LYS A 37 -0.46 8.26 17.38
CA LYS A 37 -0.74 6.99 16.67
C LYS A 37 -0.05 6.87 15.30
N VAL A 38 0.88 7.77 14.98
CA VAL A 38 1.64 7.79 13.72
C VAL A 38 3.10 7.33 13.91
N GLU A 39 3.63 7.33 15.15
CA GLU A 39 5.00 6.88 15.43
C GLU A 39 5.07 5.91 16.62
N LEU A 40 5.90 4.88 16.47
CA LEU A 40 6.17 3.79 17.42
C LEU A 40 5.03 2.75 17.60
N LEU A 41 5.17 1.61 16.91
CA LEU A 41 5.47 0.35 17.59
C LEU A 41 6.11 -0.64 16.61
N SER A 42 7.30 -1.10 16.96
CA SER A 42 8.04 -2.15 16.26
C SER A 42 7.37 -3.52 16.44
N ASP A 43 7.64 -4.42 15.49
CA ASP A 43 7.46 -5.88 15.51
C ASP A 43 6.86 -6.51 16.80
N GLU A 44 5.62 -7.02 16.70
CA GLU A 44 5.20 -8.39 17.05
C GLU A 44 3.72 -8.62 16.64
N ASP A 45 3.39 -9.84 16.21
CA ASP A 45 2.04 -10.46 16.17
C ASP A 45 0.85 -9.82 15.42
N GLY A 46 0.78 -10.15 14.13
CA GLY A 46 -0.38 -10.91 13.62
C GLY A 46 -1.62 -10.17 13.13
N ARG A 47 -1.77 -8.85 13.33
CA ARG A 47 -2.96 -8.09 12.88
C ARG A 47 -2.86 -7.34 11.54
N GLU A 48 -1.77 -7.50 10.78
CA GLU A 48 -1.53 -6.70 9.56
C GLU A 48 -1.81 -7.42 8.21
N TYR A 49 -2.77 -8.34 8.17
CA TYR A 49 -3.19 -9.02 6.92
C TYR A 49 -4.53 -8.54 6.34
N GLY A 50 -5.44 -8.04 7.18
CA GLY A 50 -6.81 -7.67 6.78
C GLY A 50 -6.92 -6.50 5.80
N TYR A 51 -5.84 -5.72 5.61
CA TYR A 51 -5.81 -4.60 4.67
C TYR A 51 -5.48 -5.01 3.22
N VAL A 52 -4.91 -6.20 3.01
CA VAL A 52 -4.41 -6.64 1.69
C VAL A 52 -5.38 -7.64 1.03
N THR A 53 -6.12 -8.40 1.84
CA THR A 53 -7.19 -9.29 1.39
C THR A 53 -8.32 -8.52 0.68
N GLY A 54 -8.67 -8.94 -0.54
CA GLY A 54 -9.77 -8.33 -1.30
C GLY A 54 -9.44 -7.03 -2.04
N LEU A 55 -8.17 -6.59 -2.06
CA LEU A 55 -7.76 -5.45 -2.89
C LEU A 55 -7.96 -5.75 -4.39
N THR A 56 -8.74 -4.90 -5.06
CA THR A 56 -8.87 -4.94 -6.52
C THR A 56 -7.58 -4.46 -7.20
N ALA A 57 -7.42 -4.81 -8.49
CA ALA A 57 -6.32 -4.29 -9.30
C ALA A 57 -6.25 -2.75 -9.30
N GLU A 58 -7.40 -2.06 -9.31
CA GLU A 58 -7.47 -0.59 -9.18
C GLU A 58 -6.98 -0.09 -7.81
N GLY A 59 -7.34 -0.77 -6.72
CA GLY A 59 -6.88 -0.43 -5.38
C GLY A 59 -5.36 -0.55 -5.25
N ILE A 60 -4.77 -1.58 -5.87
CA ILE A 60 -3.32 -1.77 -5.96
C ILE A 60 -2.67 -0.69 -6.84
N MET A 61 -3.25 -0.37 -8.00
CA MET A 61 -2.74 0.67 -8.91
C MET A 61 -2.70 2.06 -8.27
N LYS A 62 -3.57 2.35 -7.29
CA LYS A 62 -3.57 3.60 -6.52
C LYS A 62 -2.51 3.65 -5.40
N LYS A 63 -1.72 2.58 -5.19
CA LYS A 63 -0.69 2.54 -4.13
C LYS A 63 0.59 3.28 -4.50
N VAL A 64 1.14 3.91 -3.47
CA VAL A 64 2.44 4.59 -3.47
C VAL A 64 3.26 4.09 -2.27
N PHE A 65 4.58 3.97 -2.45
CA PHE A 65 5.50 3.45 -1.45
C PHE A 65 6.70 4.38 -1.28
N ARG A 66 7.29 4.41 -0.07
CA ARG A 66 8.50 5.21 0.20
C ARG A 66 9.78 4.60 -0.38
N SER A 67 9.79 3.29 -0.65
CA SER A 67 10.96 2.54 -1.17
C SER A 67 10.54 1.40 -2.12
N GLU A 68 11.52 0.83 -2.83
CA GLU A 68 11.35 -0.42 -3.59
C GLU A 68 11.00 -1.58 -2.65
N GLU A 69 11.62 -1.59 -1.47
CA GLU A 69 11.50 -2.62 -0.42
C GLU A 69 10.07 -2.69 0.12
N HIS A 70 9.45 -1.56 0.46
CA HIS A 70 8.04 -1.55 0.92
C HIS A 70 7.06 -1.98 -0.17
N ALA A 71 7.35 -1.71 -1.44
CA ALA A 71 6.57 -2.23 -2.55
C ALA A 71 6.71 -3.76 -2.70
N TYR A 72 7.91 -4.30 -2.46
CA TYR A 72 8.17 -5.73 -2.44
C TYR A 72 7.47 -6.43 -1.26
N GLU A 73 7.55 -5.85 -0.06
CA GLU A 73 6.87 -6.35 1.14
C GLU A 73 5.35 -6.38 0.96
N PHE A 74 4.76 -5.30 0.43
CA PHE A 74 3.34 -5.23 0.11
C PHE A 74 2.91 -6.36 -0.84
N TYR A 75 3.64 -6.54 -1.95
CA TYR A 75 3.29 -7.59 -2.92
C TYR A 75 3.56 -8.99 -2.38
N GLY A 76 4.58 -9.17 -1.53
CA GLY A 76 4.83 -10.42 -0.81
C GLY A 76 3.72 -10.76 0.20
N ARG A 77 3.15 -9.76 0.89
CA ARG A 77 1.98 -9.93 1.77
C ARG A 77 0.73 -10.28 0.96
N LEU A 78 0.48 -9.59 -0.17
CA LEU A 78 -0.60 -9.92 -1.10
C LEU A 78 -0.46 -11.37 -1.60
N GLY A 79 0.74 -11.78 -2.01
CA GLY A 79 1.05 -13.14 -2.43
C GLY A 79 0.73 -14.17 -1.35
N LYS A 80 1.20 -13.95 -0.11
CA LYS A 80 0.91 -14.83 1.04
C LYS A 80 -0.60 -14.96 1.32
N CYS A 81 -1.36 -13.85 1.28
CA CYS A 81 -2.81 -13.87 1.43
C CYS A 81 -3.52 -14.64 0.31
N ASN A 82 -3.02 -14.50 -0.92
CA ASN A 82 -3.63 -15.02 -2.14
C ASN A 82 -3.02 -16.37 -2.57
N GLY A 83 -2.15 -17.01 -1.78
CA GLY A 83 -1.64 -18.35 -2.07
C GLY A 83 -0.49 -18.45 -3.08
N PHE A 84 0.30 -17.39 -3.30
CA PHE A 84 1.47 -17.42 -4.18
C PHE A 84 2.73 -16.76 -3.59
N GLY A 85 3.89 -17.26 -4.00
CA GLY A 85 5.18 -16.69 -3.60
C GLY A 85 5.57 -15.55 -4.54
N VAL A 86 6.44 -14.65 -4.07
CA VAL A 86 6.92 -13.50 -4.85
C VAL A 86 8.43 -13.49 -4.89
N HIS A 87 9.01 -13.08 -6.02
CA HIS A 87 10.44 -12.78 -6.12
C HIS A 87 10.69 -11.44 -6.86
N LYS A 88 11.84 -10.80 -6.58
CA LYS A 88 12.28 -9.64 -7.36
C LYS A 88 12.60 -10.09 -8.79
N GLY A 89 12.04 -9.37 -9.77
CA GLY A 89 12.34 -9.51 -11.19
C GLY A 89 13.41 -8.52 -11.65
N ASP A 90 13.38 -8.23 -12.94
CA ASP A 90 14.24 -7.20 -13.55
C ASP A 90 13.90 -5.79 -13.05
N TYR A 91 14.84 -4.90 -13.32
CA TYR A 91 14.78 -3.49 -12.98
C TYR A 91 15.23 -2.65 -14.18
N ALA A 92 14.97 -1.34 -14.17
CA ALA A 92 15.67 -0.40 -15.03
C ALA A 92 16.31 0.69 -14.19
N LYS A 93 17.43 1.19 -14.68
CA LYS A 93 18.14 2.35 -14.14
C LYS A 93 18.00 3.53 -15.09
N ASP A 94 18.17 4.72 -14.57
CA ASP A 94 18.42 5.93 -15.34
C ASP A 94 19.91 6.08 -15.70
N GLU A 95 20.25 7.20 -16.34
CA GLU A 95 21.61 7.58 -16.73
C GLU A 95 22.51 7.79 -15.50
N ASP A 96 21.94 8.24 -14.38
CA ASP A 96 22.61 8.39 -13.07
C ASP A 96 22.90 7.01 -12.39
N GLY A 97 22.44 5.91 -12.97
CA GLY A 97 22.59 4.55 -12.43
C GLY A 97 21.65 4.23 -11.26
N SER A 98 20.70 5.11 -10.94
CA SER A 98 19.67 4.95 -9.91
C SER A 98 18.52 4.09 -10.43
N VAL A 99 17.95 3.22 -9.58
CA VAL A 99 16.85 2.34 -10.01
C VAL A 99 15.56 3.15 -10.12
N VAL A 100 14.99 3.22 -11.32
CA VAL A 100 13.73 3.95 -11.61
C VAL A 100 12.53 3.05 -11.84
N ARG A 101 12.75 1.74 -12.00
CA ARG A 101 11.69 0.74 -12.23
C ARG A 101 12.10 -0.59 -11.62
N ARG A 102 11.15 -1.27 -10.97
CA ARG A 102 11.28 -2.67 -10.54
C ARG A 102 10.02 -3.46 -10.90
N ARG A 103 10.20 -4.71 -11.35
CA ARG A 103 9.13 -5.71 -11.41
C ARG A 103 9.26 -6.72 -10.26
N PHE A 104 8.13 -7.12 -9.71
CA PHE A 104 7.99 -8.24 -8.78
C PHE A 104 7.10 -9.29 -9.42
N LEU A 105 7.50 -10.55 -9.36
CA LEU A 105 6.91 -11.64 -10.14
C LEU A 105 6.46 -12.77 -9.20
N CYS A 106 5.46 -13.54 -9.62
CA CYS A 106 5.08 -14.79 -8.97
C CYS A 106 6.27 -15.81 -8.94
N ASN A 107 6.38 -16.62 -7.88
CA ASN A 107 7.38 -17.69 -7.73
C ASN A 107 7.39 -18.71 -8.90
N ARG A 108 6.26 -18.89 -9.59
CA ARG A 108 6.12 -19.74 -10.78
C ARG A 108 6.36 -18.99 -12.12
N ALA A 109 6.85 -17.76 -12.09
CA ALA A 109 7.04 -16.95 -13.29
C ALA A 109 8.22 -17.39 -14.19
N GLY A 110 8.10 -17.09 -15.48
CA GLY A 110 9.08 -17.42 -16.51
C GLY A 110 9.24 -18.93 -16.75
N LEU A 111 10.33 -19.29 -17.45
CA LEU A 111 10.68 -20.69 -17.72
C LEU A 111 12.00 -21.05 -17.03
N ARG A 112 12.28 -22.34 -16.85
CA ARG A 112 13.63 -22.82 -16.54
C ARG A 112 14.50 -22.73 -17.79
N ASP A 113 15.68 -22.13 -17.65
CA ASP A 113 16.67 -22.01 -18.71
C ASP A 113 17.11 -23.40 -19.21
N GLY A 114 17.22 -23.56 -20.54
CA GLY A 114 17.66 -24.78 -21.23
C GLY A 114 18.94 -25.40 -20.64
N LYS A 115 19.88 -24.57 -20.18
CA LYS A 115 21.14 -25.03 -19.54
C LYS A 115 20.93 -25.78 -18.22
N HIS A 116 19.73 -25.75 -17.64
CA HIS A 116 19.38 -26.52 -16.44
C HIS A 116 18.69 -27.85 -16.76
N TYR A 117 18.48 -28.20 -18.03
CA TYR A 117 18.09 -29.53 -18.45
C TYR A 117 19.31 -30.41 -18.75
N ASN A 118 20.29 -29.89 -19.49
CA ASN A 118 21.37 -30.69 -20.09
C ASN A 118 22.69 -30.71 -19.27
N ARG A 119 22.64 -30.64 -17.93
CA ARG A 119 23.84 -30.69 -17.07
C ARG A 119 24.25 -32.13 -16.75
N LEU A 120 25.17 -32.65 -17.55
CA LEU A 120 25.81 -33.96 -17.41
C LEU A 120 26.65 -34.12 -16.12
N ASP A 121 27.16 -33.00 -15.56
CA ASP A 121 28.02 -32.95 -14.37
C ASP A 121 27.27 -33.07 -13.03
N ARG A 122 25.96 -33.31 -13.05
CA ARG A 122 25.09 -33.09 -11.90
C ARG A 122 25.09 -34.27 -10.91
N LYS A 123 25.57 -34.00 -9.68
CA LYS A 123 25.60 -34.96 -8.56
C LYS A 123 24.27 -35.20 -7.81
N ARG A 124 23.19 -34.49 -8.16
CA ARG A 124 21.86 -34.59 -7.52
C ARG A 124 20.76 -34.66 -8.58
N CYS A 125 19.60 -35.24 -8.28
CA CYS A 125 18.45 -35.26 -9.19
C CYS A 125 17.98 -33.84 -9.57
N HIS A 126 17.17 -33.74 -10.63
CA HIS A 126 16.55 -32.47 -11.00
C HIS A 126 15.54 -32.06 -9.93
N ARG A 127 15.62 -30.80 -9.48
CA ARG A 127 14.50 -30.18 -8.76
C ARG A 127 13.27 -30.21 -9.69
N PRO A 128 12.07 -30.54 -9.18
CA PRO A 128 10.83 -30.47 -9.94
C PRO A 128 10.69 -29.15 -10.71
N GLU A 129 9.99 -29.18 -11.84
CA GLU A 129 9.69 -27.96 -12.58
C GLU A 129 8.56 -27.22 -11.88
N THR A 130 8.88 -26.12 -11.20
CA THR A 130 7.90 -25.31 -10.47
C THR A 130 7.47 -24.06 -11.23
N ARG A 131 8.14 -23.74 -12.34
CA ARG A 131 7.84 -22.59 -13.18
C ARG A 131 6.82 -22.96 -14.25
N THR A 132 5.70 -22.25 -14.28
CA THR A 132 4.59 -22.46 -15.22
C THR A 132 4.52 -21.37 -16.28
N ASN A 133 5.55 -20.51 -16.40
CA ASN A 133 5.50 -19.27 -17.18
C ASN A 133 4.38 -18.31 -16.73
N CYS A 134 4.10 -18.28 -15.43
CA CYS A 134 3.10 -17.39 -14.85
C CYS A 134 3.43 -15.91 -15.14
N GLN A 135 2.42 -15.12 -15.52
CA GLN A 135 2.57 -13.70 -15.89
C GLN A 135 2.12 -12.73 -14.78
N ALA A 136 1.62 -13.25 -13.64
CA ALA A 136 1.26 -12.45 -12.48
C ALA A 136 2.46 -11.63 -11.98
N LEU A 137 2.27 -10.31 -11.91
CA LEU A 137 3.32 -9.35 -11.57
C LEU A 137 2.76 -8.06 -10.98
N MET A 138 3.61 -7.35 -10.25
CA MET A 138 3.46 -5.93 -9.94
C MET A 138 4.69 -5.16 -10.44
N SER A 139 4.49 -4.04 -11.13
CA SER A 139 5.56 -3.15 -11.57
C SER A 139 5.42 -1.79 -10.91
N VAL A 140 6.49 -1.34 -10.28
CA VAL A 140 6.61 -0.01 -9.66
C VAL A 140 7.65 0.84 -10.38
N TYR A 141 7.42 2.14 -10.39
CA TYR A 141 8.31 3.15 -10.96
C TYR A 141 8.53 4.27 -9.95
N LEU A 142 9.76 4.75 -9.85
CA LEU A 142 10.11 5.90 -9.05
C LEU A 142 9.63 7.18 -9.74
N ASP A 143 8.85 7.98 -9.03
CA ASP A 143 8.55 9.35 -9.41
C ASP A 143 9.62 10.27 -8.79
N LYS A 144 10.60 10.69 -9.60
CA LYS A 144 11.71 11.56 -9.14
C LYS A 144 11.23 12.90 -8.56
N GLY A 145 10.08 13.42 -9.00
CA GLY A 145 9.57 14.72 -8.54
C GLY A 145 8.94 14.68 -7.15
N SER A 146 8.53 13.49 -6.68
CA SER A 146 7.92 13.30 -5.35
C SER A 146 8.65 12.26 -4.49
N SER A 147 9.76 11.69 -4.99
CA SER A 147 10.58 10.65 -4.33
C SER A 147 9.79 9.44 -3.82
N VAL A 148 8.70 9.07 -4.51
CA VAL A 148 7.87 7.89 -4.17
C VAL A 148 7.76 6.90 -5.31
N TRP A 149 7.61 5.63 -4.96
CA TRP A 149 7.40 4.52 -5.87
C TRP A 149 5.91 4.32 -6.13
N LYS A 150 5.47 4.48 -7.38
CA LYS A 150 4.07 4.36 -7.81
C LYS A 150 3.86 3.06 -8.59
N VAL A 151 2.75 2.36 -8.34
CA VAL A 151 2.38 1.19 -9.16
C VAL A 151 1.97 1.66 -10.56
N ARG A 152 2.54 1.03 -11.60
CA ARG A 152 2.24 1.33 -13.01
C ARG A 152 1.60 0.17 -13.77
N LYS A 153 1.76 -1.06 -13.28
CA LYS A 153 1.11 -2.25 -13.84
C LYS A 153 0.94 -3.30 -12.76
N VAL A 154 -0.23 -3.95 -12.74
CA VAL A 154 -0.48 -5.15 -11.95
C VAL A 154 -1.19 -6.18 -12.83
N ILE A 155 -0.81 -7.46 -12.66
CA ILE A 155 -1.51 -8.63 -13.20
C ILE A 155 -1.71 -9.57 -12.02
N LEU A 156 -2.97 -9.87 -11.71
CA LEU A 156 -3.38 -10.75 -10.61
C LEU A 156 -3.83 -12.14 -11.09
N GLU A 157 -3.90 -12.35 -12.40
CA GLU A 157 -4.28 -13.65 -12.99
C GLU A 157 -3.10 -14.62 -12.96
N HIS A 158 -3.34 -15.81 -12.43
CA HIS A 158 -2.37 -16.90 -12.38
C HIS A 158 -2.78 -18.02 -13.34
N ASN A 159 -1.79 -18.62 -14.00
CA ASN A 159 -2.00 -19.78 -14.88
C ASN A 159 -1.80 -21.13 -14.17
N HIS A 160 -1.95 -21.12 -12.84
CA HIS A 160 -1.71 -22.26 -11.97
C HIS A 160 -2.57 -22.14 -10.71
N GLU A 161 -2.83 -23.26 -10.06
CA GLU A 161 -3.51 -23.29 -8.77
C GLU A 161 -2.73 -22.48 -7.72
N LEU A 162 -3.49 -21.74 -6.91
CA LEU A 162 -3.03 -20.97 -5.76
C LEU A 162 -3.18 -21.82 -4.50
N ILE A 163 -2.25 -21.68 -3.56
CA ILE A 163 -2.25 -22.46 -2.32
C ILE A 163 -3.38 -21.95 -1.40
N PRO A 164 -4.26 -22.83 -0.87
CA PRO A 164 -5.36 -22.40 0.00
C PRO A 164 -4.91 -21.61 1.23
N THR A 165 -5.73 -20.63 1.62
CA THR A 165 -5.51 -19.84 2.85
C THR A 165 -5.39 -20.78 4.06
N GLY A 166 -4.29 -20.66 4.81
CA GLY A 166 -3.92 -21.60 5.90
C GLY A 166 -2.78 -22.55 5.55
N MET A 167 -2.50 -22.79 4.27
CA MET A 167 -1.36 -23.60 3.79
C MET A 167 -0.14 -22.75 3.38
N VAL A 168 -0.06 -21.51 3.90
CA VAL A 168 0.95 -20.49 3.55
C VAL A 168 2.40 -20.96 3.73
N HIS A 169 2.64 -21.95 4.61
CA HIS A 169 3.95 -22.57 4.83
C HIS A 169 4.47 -23.42 3.65
N MET A 170 3.63 -23.66 2.62
CA MET A 170 3.99 -24.40 1.39
C MET A 170 4.31 -23.52 0.17
N ILE A 171 4.38 -22.19 0.35
CA ILE A 171 4.57 -21.18 -0.71
C ILE A 171 6.05 -21.02 -1.16
#